data_AF-A0A1G3JEQ8-F1
#
_entry.id   AF-A0A1G3JEQ8-F1
#
_cell.length_a   1.000
_cell.length_b   1.000
_cell.length_c   1.000
_cell.angle_alpha   90.00
_cell.angle_beta   90.00
_cell.angle_gamma   90.00
#
_symmetry.space_group_name_H-M   'P 1'
#
loop_
_entity.id
_entity.type
_entity.pdbx_description
1 polymer ?
#
loop_
_entity_poly.entity_id
_entity_poly.type
_entity_poly.pdbx_seq_one_letter_code
_entity_poly.pdbx_strand_id
1 'polypeptide(L)'
;MTLCCCIYAAAKGGVAGRVGAGIVLFKTVAIAIVTYVERDWQITSYSLLQVDAVCLVAFLWLSLRSDHYWPLWSTACQFLAVAIHVTTLVQPELTPKVYQGLHSLWAIPMQLFMLRGIALDRRARRIIRAMVAT
;
A
#
# COMPACT_ATOMS: atom_id res chain seq x y z
N MET A 1 1.80 13.04 -2.76
CA MET A 1 0.47 12.46 -2.45
C MET A 1 0.48 11.65 -1.14
N THR A 2 1.48 10.79 -0.92
CA THR A 2 1.61 9.89 0.24
C THR A 2 1.44 10.55 1.60
N LEU A 3 2.12 11.67 1.86
CA LEU A 3 2.05 12.37 3.16
C LEU A 3 0.61 12.82 3.47
N CYS A 4 -0.07 13.46 2.51
CA CYS A 4 -1.46 13.87 2.68
C CYS A 4 -2.39 12.69 2.96
N CYS A 5 -2.18 11.55 2.27
CA CYS A 5 -2.97 10.34 2.48
C CYS A 5 -2.74 9.75 3.87
N CYS A 6 -1.49 9.73 4.34
CA CYS A 6 -1.13 9.22 5.65
C CYS A 6 -1.66 10.10 6.78
N ILE A 7 -1.57 11.43 6.64
CA ILE A 7 -2.14 12.38 7.60
C ILE A 7 -3.66 12.20 7.69
N TYR A 8 -4.34 12.12 6.54
CA TYR A 8 -5.78 11.88 6.52
C TYR A 8 -6.16 10.54 7.16
N ALA A 9 -5.45 9.47 6.81
CA ALA A 9 -5.71 8.14 7.33
C ALA A 9 -5.45 8.04 8.83
N ALA A 10 -4.38 8.66 9.33
CA ALA A 10 -4.09 8.72 10.76
C ALA A 10 -5.13 9.55 11.53
N ALA A 11 -5.55 10.69 10.98
CA ALA A 11 -6.51 11.58 11.63
C ALA A 11 -7.93 11.01 11.63
N LYS A 12 -8.34 10.29 10.58
CA LYS A 12 -9.75 9.91 10.34
C LYS A 12 -10.02 8.40 10.32
N GLY A 13 -9.01 7.55 10.17
CA GLY A 13 -9.18 6.10 9.97
C GLY A 13 -9.09 5.22 11.21
N GLY A 14 -9.04 5.80 12.42
CA GLY A 14 -8.95 5.03 13.66
C GLY A 14 -7.67 4.19 13.76
N VAL A 15 -7.72 3.06 14.46
CA VAL A 15 -6.56 2.17 14.64
C VAL A 15 -6.06 1.64 13.29
N ALA A 16 -6.97 1.10 12.47
CA ALA A 16 -6.62 0.51 11.18
C ALA A 16 -6.01 1.55 10.22
N GLY A 17 -6.55 2.77 10.17
CA GLY A 17 -6.00 3.85 9.36
C GLY A 17 -4.61 4.30 9.80
N ARG A 18 -4.33 4.35 11.11
CA ARG A 18 -2.99 4.66 11.63
C ARG A 18 -1.97 3.58 11.28
N VAL A 19 -2.34 2.31 11.44
CA VAL A 19 -1.46 1.19 11.06
C VAL A 19 -1.19 1.20 9.56
N GLY A 20 -2.23 1.36 8.73
CA GLY A 20 -2.08 1.47 7.28
C GLY A 20 -1.20 2.64 6.86
N ALA A 21 -1.39 3.82 7.45
CA ALA A 21 -0.53 4.98 7.22
C ALA A 21 0.93 4.67 7.58
N GLY A 22 1.17 3.98 8.71
CA GLY A 22 2.50 3.52 9.11
C GLY A 22 3.15 2.60 8.07
N ILE A 23 2.41 1.62 7.56
CA ILE A 23 2.91 0.69 6.52
C ILE A 23 3.27 1.46 5.24
N VAL A 24 2.40 2.38 4.78
CA VAL A 24 2.63 3.18 3.57
C VAL A 24 3.83 4.12 3.73
N LEU A 25 3.98 4.75 4.90
CA LEU A 25 5.14 5.60 5.19
C LEU A 25 6.43 4.78 5.23
N PHE A 26 6.42 3.64 5.94
CA PHE A 26 7.56 2.72 5.98
C PHE A 26 7.99 2.30 4.58
N LYS A 27 7.03 1.84 3.75
CA LYS A 27 7.28 1.47 2.36
C LYS A 27 7.94 2.60 1.58
N THR A 28 7.42 3.82 1.71
CA THR A 28 7.92 5.00 0.99
C THR A 28 9.36 5.33 1.39
N VAL A 29 9.65 5.31 2.69
CA VAL A 29 11.00 5.58 3.21
C VAL A 29 11.97 4.46 2.80
N ALA A 30 11.57 3.20 2.93
CA ALA A 30 12.39 2.06 2.57
C ALA A 30 12.75 2.06 1.08
N ILE A 31 11.77 2.33 0.19
CA ILE A 31 12.04 2.47 -1.24
C ILE A 31 13.01 3.63 -1.49
N ALA A 32 12.79 4.80 -0.88
CA ALA A 32 13.69 5.95 -1.05
C ALA A 32 15.14 5.64 -0.63
N ILE A 33 15.34 4.88 0.45
CA ILE A 33 16.66 4.43 0.91
C ILE A 33 17.27 3.47 -0.10
N VAL A 34 16.53 2.43 -0.52
CA VAL A 34 17.02 1.43 -1.49
C VAL A 34 17.43 2.11 -2.80
N THR A 35 16.59 3.02 -3.31
CA THR A 35 16.87 3.79 -4.52
C THR A 35 18.07 4.73 -4.37
N TYR A 36 18.33 5.25 -3.16
CA TYR A 36 19.50 6.09 -2.92
C TYR A 36 20.80 5.27 -2.90
N VAL A 37 20.76 4.07 -2.34
CA VAL A 37 21.92 3.16 -2.20
C VAL A 37 22.23 2.44 -3.52
N GLU A 38 21.21 1.90 -4.17
CA GLU A 38 21.32 1.18 -5.43
C GLU A 38 21.10 2.14 -6.59
N ARG A 39 22.19 2.76 -7.08
CA ARG A 39 22.15 3.66 -8.25
C ARG A 39 21.93 2.94 -9.58
N ASP A 40 22.03 1.62 -9.61
CA ASP A 40 21.83 0.81 -10.81
C ASP A 40 20.36 0.45 -10.99
N TRP A 41 19.66 1.29 -11.75
CA TRP A 41 18.25 1.15 -12.11
C TRP A 41 17.95 0.02 -13.12
N GLN A 42 18.97 -0.77 -13.51
CA GLN A 42 18.91 -1.69 -14.65
C GLN A 42 18.58 -3.14 -14.26
N ILE A 43 18.62 -3.50 -12.98
CA ILE A 43 18.48 -4.88 -12.51
C ILE A 43 17.38 -4.96 -11.44
N THR A 44 16.63 -6.06 -11.40
CA THR A 44 15.66 -6.35 -10.33
C THR A 44 16.37 -6.37 -8.97
N SER A 45 16.17 -5.30 -8.20
CA SER A 45 16.70 -5.17 -6.85
C SER A 45 16.02 -6.14 -5.90
N TYR A 46 16.73 -7.17 -5.45
CA TYR A 46 16.28 -8.07 -4.39
C TYR A 46 15.85 -7.31 -3.12
N SER A 47 16.48 -6.17 -2.84
CA SER A 47 16.14 -5.25 -1.75
C SER A 47 14.71 -4.70 -1.87
N LEU A 48 14.28 -4.30 -3.06
CA LEU A 48 12.90 -3.81 -3.29
C LEU A 48 11.88 -4.93 -3.13
N LEU A 49 12.18 -6.14 -3.61
CA LEU A 49 11.33 -7.32 -3.41
C LEU A 49 11.13 -7.61 -1.91
N GLN A 50 12.19 -7.56 -1.11
CA GLN A 50 12.10 -7.76 0.34
C GLN A 50 11.21 -6.72 1.02
N VAL A 51 11.37 -5.43 0.67
CA VAL A 51 10.52 -4.36 1.19
C VAL A 51 9.06 -4.60 0.85
N ASP A 52 8.78 -4.99 -0.40
CA ASP A 52 7.41 -5.27 -0.84
C ASP A 52 6.81 -6.51 -0.17
N ALA A 53 7.61 -7.56 0.06
CA ALA A 53 7.17 -8.75 0.77
C ALA A 53 6.84 -8.45 2.24
N VAL A 54 7.67 -7.66 2.94
CA VAL A 54 7.38 -7.21 4.31
C VAL A 54 6.10 -6.39 4.35
N CYS A 55 5.92 -5.46 3.40
CA CYS A 55 4.70 -4.67 3.30
C CYS A 55 3.48 -5.53 2.99
N LEU A 56 3.63 -6.57 2.16
CA LEU A 56 2.55 -7.53 1.85
C LEU A 56 2.08 -8.24 3.11
N VAL A 57 3.02 -8.78 3.90
CA VAL A 57 2.70 -9.44 5.17
C VAL A 57 2.05 -8.47 6.15
N ALA A 58 2.55 -7.23 6.24
CA ALA A 58 1.97 -6.22 7.13
C ALA A 58 0.53 -5.84 6.74
N PHE A 59 0.26 -5.67 5.43
CA PHE A 59 -1.09 -5.41 4.95
C PHE A 59 -2.02 -6.60 5.11
N LEU A 60 -1.53 -7.82 4.86
CA LEU A 60 -2.29 -9.05 5.08
C LEU A 60 -2.66 -9.17 6.57
N TRP A 61 -1.70 -8.97 7.46
CA TRP A 61 -1.93 -8.98 8.91
C TRP A 61 -2.95 -7.91 9.34
N LEU A 62 -2.86 -6.70 8.80
CA LEU A 62 -3.83 -5.64 9.03
C LEU A 62 -5.22 -6.04 8.51
N SER A 63 -5.31 -6.68 7.34
CA SER A 63 -6.57 -7.12 6.74
C SER A 63 -7.28 -8.18 7.57
N LEU A 64 -6.53 -9.09 8.18
CA LEU A 64 -7.07 -10.14 9.04
C LEU A 64 -7.56 -9.62 10.40
N ARG A 65 -7.05 -8.47 10.87
CA ARG A 65 -7.42 -7.86 12.16
C ARG A 65 -8.41 -6.71 12.07
N SER A 66 -8.67 -6.20 10.88
CA SER A 66 -9.48 -5.01 10.66
C SER A 66 -10.85 -5.40 10.12
N ASP A 67 -11.92 -4.93 10.75
CA ASP A 67 -13.31 -5.08 10.26
C ASP A 67 -13.61 -4.24 9.00
N HIS A 68 -12.58 -3.59 8.45
CA HIS A 68 -12.68 -2.77 7.24
C HIS A 68 -12.26 -3.57 6.01
N TYR A 69 -12.98 -3.36 4.90
CA TYR A 69 -12.67 -4.03 3.63
C TYR A 69 -11.45 -3.44 2.90
N TRP A 70 -11.08 -2.18 3.17
CA TRP A 70 -10.02 -1.49 2.42
C TRP A 70 -8.59 -2.07 2.57
N PRO A 71 -8.17 -2.64 3.71
CA PRO A 71 -6.86 -3.28 3.83
C PRO A 71 -6.74 -4.53 2.94
N LEU A 72 -7.84 -5.24 2.69
CA LEU A 72 -7.85 -6.39 1.78
C LEU A 72 -7.52 -5.97 0.35
N TRP A 73 -8.17 -4.91 -0.15
CA TRP A 73 -7.86 -4.31 -1.46
C TRP A 73 -6.41 -3.82 -1.54
N SER A 74 -5.91 -3.22 -0.45
CA SER A 74 -4.51 -2.76 -0.37
C SER A 74 -3.53 -3.94 -0.42
N THR A 75 -3.87 -5.06 0.23
CA THR A 75 -3.11 -6.31 0.20
C THR A 75 -3.03 -6.87 -1.22
N ALA A 76 -4.14 -6.84 -1.97
CA ALA A 76 -4.16 -7.29 -3.36
C ALA A 76 -3.25 -6.44 -4.27
N CYS A 77 -3.26 -5.10 -4.11
CA CYS A 77 -2.33 -4.23 -4.83
C CYS A 77 -0.87 -4.54 -4.49
N GLN A 78 -0.59 -4.80 -3.21
CA GLN A 78 0.75 -5.15 -2.76
C GLN A 78 1.20 -6.52 -3.27
N PHE A 79 0.28 -7.48 -3.38
CA PHE A 79 0.53 -8.80 -3.96
C PHE A 79 0.89 -8.69 -5.45
N LEU A 80 0.16 -7.85 -6.20
CA LEU A 80 0.47 -7.56 -7.60
C LEU A 80 1.87 -6.93 -7.76
N ALA A 81 2.26 -6.03 -6.85
CA ALA A 81 3.61 -5.46 -6.85
C ALA A 81 4.69 -6.54 -6.64
N VAL A 82 4.47 -7.49 -5.71
CA VAL A 82 5.37 -8.64 -5.52
C VAL A 82 5.38 -9.56 -6.75
N ALA A 83 4.23 -9.84 -7.35
CA ALA A 83 4.14 -10.66 -8.55
C ALA A 83 4.94 -10.08 -9.72
N ILE A 84 4.98 -8.74 -9.86
CA ILE A 84 5.79 -8.06 -10.88
C ILE A 84 7.29 -8.33 -10.69
N HIS A 85 7.78 -8.33 -9.44
CA HIS A 85 9.16 -8.73 -9.14
C HIS A 85 9.42 -10.18 -9.56
N VAL A 86 8.51 -11.10 -9.22
CA VAL A 86 8.63 -12.51 -9.62
C VAL A 86 8.70 -12.66 -11.13
N THR A 87 7.86 -11.94 -11.89
CA THR A 87 7.91 -12.00 -13.36
C THR A 87 9.25 -11.55 -13.93
N THR A 88 9.89 -10.52 -13.35
CA THR A 88 11.23 -10.11 -13.80
C THR A 88 12.34 -11.09 -13.45
N LEU A 89 12.19 -11.87 -12.37
CA LEU A 89 13.14 -12.94 -12.05
C LEU A 89 13.03 -14.11 -13.04
N VAL A 90 11.82 -14.38 -13.54
CA VAL A 90 11.57 -15.45 -14.53
C VAL A 90 11.93 -14.99 -15.95
N GLN A 91 11.72 -13.71 -16.27
CA GLN A 91 11.93 -13.14 -17.60
C GLN A 91 12.79 -11.86 -17.53
N PRO A 92 14.13 -11.99 -17.48
CA PRO A 92 15.06 -10.87 -17.31
C PRO A 92 15.14 -9.90 -18.50
N GLU A 93 14.68 -10.34 -19.67
CA GLU A 93 14.62 -9.56 -20.93
C GLU A 93 13.61 -8.39 -20.87
N LEU A 94 12.84 -8.26 -19.79
CA LEU A 94 11.86 -7.19 -19.64
C LEU A 94 12.55 -5.84 -19.46
N THR A 95 12.23 -4.86 -20.32
CA THR A 95 12.81 -3.52 -20.24
C THR A 95 12.64 -2.90 -18.85
N PRO A 96 13.73 -2.49 -18.15
CA PRO A 96 13.67 -1.97 -16.78
C PRO A 96 12.69 -0.80 -16.59
N LYS A 97 12.52 0.03 -17.63
CA LYS A 97 11.55 1.14 -17.63
C LYS A 97 10.09 0.68 -17.54
N VAL A 98 9.72 -0.39 -18.26
CA VAL A 98 8.36 -0.94 -18.23
C VAL A 98 8.08 -1.53 -16.86
N TYR A 99 9.06 -2.27 -16.30
CA TYR A 99 9.00 -2.82 -14.97
C TYR A 99 8.79 -1.74 -13.89
N GLN A 100 9.61 -0.69 -13.87
CA GLN A 100 9.49 0.40 -12.89
C GLN A 100 8.15 1.13 -12.99
N GLY A 101 7.68 1.36 -14.22
CA GLY A 101 6.37 1.98 -14.47
C GLY A 101 5.23 1.13 -13.94
N LEU A 102 5.21 -0.16 -14.25
CA LEU A 102 4.17 -1.09 -13.80
C LEU A 102 4.17 -1.27 -12.28
N HIS A 103 5.35 -1.35 -11.67
CA HIS A 103 5.50 -1.50 -10.23
C HIS A 103 5.03 -0.27 -9.46
N SER A 104 5.49 0.92 -9.86
CA SER A 104 5.15 2.19 -9.21
C SER A 104 3.66 2.53 -9.33
N LEU A 105 3.01 2.07 -10.40
CA LEU A 105 1.60 2.31 -10.68
C LEU A 105 0.69 1.84 -9.53
N TRP A 106 1.00 0.73 -8.87
CA TRP A 106 0.16 0.14 -7.82
C TRP A 106 0.13 0.93 -6.51
N ALA A 107 1.07 1.86 -6.30
CA ALA A 107 1.05 2.74 -5.13
C ALA A 107 -0.19 3.66 -5.12
N ILE A 108 -0.63 4.11 -6.30
CA ILE A 108 -1.77 5.02 -6.46
C ILE A 108 -3.11 4.34 -6.08
N PRO A 109 -3.52 3.21 -6.69
CA PRO A 109 -4.78 2.55 -6.34
C PRO A 109 -4.80 2.09 -4.88
N MET A 110 -3.67 1.61 -4.34
CA MET A 110 -3.56 1.26 -2.92
C MET A 110 -3.91 2.46 -2.01
N GLN A 111 -3.35 3.63 -2.28
CA GLN A 111 -3.65 4.85 -1.53
C GLN A 111 -5.11 5.31 -1.71
N LEU A 112 -5.65 5.18 -2.93
CA LEU A 112 -7.06 5.50 -3.20
C LEU A 112 -8.01 4.58 -2.45
N PHE A 113 -7.74 3.27 -2.39
CA PHE A 113 -8.56 2.32 -1.64
C PHE A 113 -8.55 2.63 -0.16
N MET A 114 -7.40 2.96 0.41
CA MET A 114 -7.29 3.39 1.80
C MET A 114 -8.14 4.65 2.06
N LEU A 115 -8.00 5.69 1.22
CA LEU A 115 -8.76 6.94 1.38
C LEU A 115 -10.27 6.72 1.25
N ARG A 116 -10.72 6.05 0.19
CA ARG A 116 -12.15 5.76 -0.04
C ARG A 116 -12.71 4.87 1.06
N GLY A 117 -11.96 3.85 1.47
CA GLY A 117 -12.33 2.94 2.53
C GLY A 117 -12.63 3.65 3.83
N ILE A 118 -11.72 4.53 4.27
CA ILE A 118 -11.88 5.33 5.47
C ILE A 118 -13.06 6.31 5.34
N ALA A 119 -13.25 6.93 4.17
CA ALA A 119 -14.36 7.85 3.94
C ALA A 119 -15.73 7.15 4.00
N LEU A 120 -15.88 6.00 3.34
CA LEU A 120 -17.11 5.21 3.31
C LEU A 120 -17.46 4.67 4.70
N ASP A 121 -16.47 4.13 5.41
CA ASP A 121 -16.64 3.60 6.74
C ASP A 121 -17.09 4.69 7.75
N ARG A 122 -16.53 5.91 7.66
CA ARG A 122 -17.02 7.04 8.46
C ARG A 122 -18.43 7.48 8.10
N ARG A 123 -18.79 7.45 6.81
CA ARG A 123 -20.15 7.79 6.36
C ARG A 123 -21.16 6.79 6.94
N ALA A 124 -20.86 5.49 6.87
CA ALA A 124 -21.71 4.44 7.44
C ALA A 124 -21.91 4.63 8.95
N ARG A 125 -20.83 4.87 9.71
CA ARG A 125 -20.93 5.13 11.16
C ARG A 125 -21.74 6.37 11.52
N ARG A 126 -21.66 7.44 10.71
CA ARG A 126 -22.50 8.64 10.92
C ARG A 126 -23.98 8.36 10.70
N ILE A 127 -24.33 7.63 9.65
CA ILE A 127 -25.72 7.27 9.33
C ILE A 127 -26.31 6.42 10.46
N ILE A 128 -25.59 5.37 10.90
CA ILE A 128 -26.04 4.50 11.99
C ILE A 128 -26.27 5.29 13.28
N ARG A 129 -25.35 6.20 13.64
CA ARG A 129 -25.52 7.05 14.84
C ARG A 129 -26.73 7.98 14.74
N ALA A 130 -27.03 8.52 13.56
CA ALA A 130 -28.20 9.36 13.36
C ALA A 130 -29.52 8.58 13.52
N MET A 131 -29.55 7.31 13.08
CA MET A 131 -30.72 6.43 13.21
C MET A 131 -30.99 5.97 14.66
N VAL A 132 -29.95 5.85 15.49
CA VAL A 132 -30.09 5.46 16.91
C VAL A 132 -30.49 6.66 17.80
N ALA A 133 -30.29 7.89 17.32
CA ALA A 133 -30.59 9.11 18.07
C ALA A 133 -32.03 9.66 17.88
N THR A 134 -32.84 8.99 17.07
CA THR A 134 -34.27 9.29 16.81
C THR A 134 -35.15 8.27 17.50
#